data_AF-A0ABD6EA09-F1
#
_entry.id   AF-A0ABD6EA09-F1
#
_cell.length_a   1.000
_cell.length_b   1.000
_cell.length_c   1.000
_cell.angle_alpha   90.00
_cell.angle_beta   90.00
_cell.angle_gamma   90.00
#
_symmetry.space_group_name_H-M   'P 1'
#
loop_
_entity.id
_entity.type
_entity.pdbx_description
1 polymer ?
#
loop_
_entity_poly.entity_id
_entity_poly.type
_entity_poly.pdbx_seq_one_letter_code
_entity_poly.pdbx_strand_id
1 'polypeptide(L)'
;MDMNVIRQMTPTKVRLVNDGEELAEILRQDRKKMRHTSMLLFIAICVLVIVIVYSMLSHWMDWKLLSNVLQEHVARRREFDRPLRRAINIQNYELFIERYNRKYANPEETLTRYHAYVHSLEEVQRYNDRNQHLSGRYGENRFSDWSIEEFSKMLMPNDFKQRLRASKFIRKKLPEGLLKGDVIPEHFDWRPYHVITAVKT
;
A
#
# COMPACT_ATOMS: atom_id res chain seq x y z
N MET A 1 -73.61 36.15 -67.92
CA MET A 1 -72.18 36.50 -67.98
C MET A 1 -71.60 36.16 -66.62
N ASP A 2 -70.85 35.06 -66.60
CA ASP A 2 -69.87 34.56 -65.64
C ASP A 2 -70.02 34.59 -64.11
N MET A 3 -69.54 33.46 -63.57
CA MET A 3 -68.89 33.23 -62.28
C MET A 3 -69.72 33.30 -61.00
N ASN A 4 -70.02 32.11 -60.43
CA ASN A 4 -69.33 31.75 -59.20
C ASN A 4 -69.28 30.24 -58.99
N VAL A 5 -68.07 29.72 -59.08
CA VAL A 5 -67.72 28.31 -58.90
C VAL A 5 -67.94 27.94 -57.44
N ILE A 6 -69.10 27.33 -57.13
CA ILE A 6 -69.25 26.54 -55.92
C ILE A 6 -68.35 25.32 -56.13
N ARG A 7 -67.11 25.39 -55.62
CA ARG A 7 -66.23 24.23 -55.49
C ARG A 7 -66.92 23.26 -54.54
N GLN A 8 -67.77 22.39 -55.10
CA GLN A 8 -68.23 21.19 -54.43
C GLN A 8 -66.97 20.39 -54.12
N MET A 9 -66.52 20.46 -52.88
CA MET A 9 -65.50 19.54 -52.40
C MET A 9 -66.10 18.16 -52.50
N THR A 10 -65.46 17.30 -53.30
CA THR A 10 -65.83 15.89 -53.40
C THR A 10 -65.81 15.28 -52.00
N PRO A 11 -66.71 14.31 -51.70
CA PRO A 11 -66.85 13.73 -50.36
C PRO A 11 -65.54 13.16 -49.80
N THR A 12 -64.62 12.79 -50.68
CA THR A 12 -63.26 12.36 -50.36
C THR A 12 -62.42 13.43 -49.67
N LYS A 13 -62.57 14.71 -50.04
CA LYS A 13 -61.74 15.80 -49.50
C LYS A 13 -62.16 16.24 -48.10
N VAL A 14 -63.46 16.21 -47.79
CA VAL A 14 -63.97 16.49 -46.43
C VAL A 14 -63.59 15.38 -45.46
N ARG A 15 -63.62 14.12 -45.92
CA ARG A 15 -63.16 12.96 -45.14
C ARG A 15 -61.68 13.08 -44.77
N LEU A 16 -60.81 13.41 -45.73
CA LEU A 16 -59.38 13.60 -45.49
C LEU A 16 -59.04 14.75 -44.52
N VAL A 17 -59.86 15.81 -44.45
CA VAL A 17 -59.67 16.91 -43.48
C VAL A 17 -60.08 16.48 -42.08
N ASN A 18 -61.21 15.78 -41.94
CA ASN A 18 -61.69 15.28 -40.66
C ASN A 18 -60.75 14.19 -40.10
N ASP A 19 -60.30 13.27 -40.96
CA ASP A 19 -59.31 12.24 -40.62
C ASP A 19 -57.97 12.88 -40.19
N GLY A 20 -57.60 14.03 -40.77
CA GLY A 20 -56.40 14.78 -40.42
C GLY A 20 -56.48 15.50 -39.07
N GLU A 21 -57.64 16.06 -38.73
CA GLU A 21 -57.89 16.67 -37.41
C GLU A 21 -57.96 15.63 -36.29
N GLU A 22 -58.61 14.49 -36.55
CA GLU A 22 -58.69 13.37 -35.60
C GLU A 22 -57.30 12.76 -35.33
N LEU A 23 -56.48 12.57 -36.36
CA LEU A 23 -55.08 12.18 -36.21
C LEU A 23 -54.26 13.22 -35.43
N ALA A 24 -54.48 14.51 -35.67
CA ALA A 24 -53.79 15.57 -34.93
C ALA A 24 -54.16 15.58 -33.44
N GLU A 25 -55.43 15.31 -33.10
CA GLU A 25 -55.92 15.18 -31.73
C GLU A 25 -55.29 13.98 -31.01
N ILE A 26 -55.23 12.81 -31.66
CA ILE A 26 -54.59 11.59 -31.16
C ILE A 26 -53.09 11.83 -30.91
N LEU A 27 -52.39 12.43 -31.88
CA LEU A 27 -50.96 12.73 -31.73
C LEU A 27 -50.69 13.75 -30.61
N ARG A 28 -51.60 14.70 -30.37
CA ARG A 28 -51.49 15.63 -29.23
C ARG A 28 -51.70 14.91 -27.89
N GLN A 29 -52.68 14.01 -27.82
CA GLN A 29 -52.97 13.23 -26.63
C GLN A 29 -51.82 12.27 -26.30
N ASP A 30 -51.27 11.59 -27.31
CA ASP A 30 -50.09 10.73 -27.17
C ASP A 30 -48.85 11.52 -26.76
N ARG A 31 -48.63 12.71 -27.32
CA ARG A 31 -47.52 13.59 -26.90
C ARG A 31 -47.67 14.05 -25.45
N LYS A 32 -48.89 14.37 -24.99
CA LYS A 32 -49.14 14.71 -23.57
C LYS A 32 -48.91 13.51 -22.66
N LYS A 33 -49.39 12.33 -23.04
CA LYS A 33 -49.20 11.08 -22.29
C LYS A 33 -47.71 10.70 -22.22
N MET A 34 -46.98 10.78 -23.33
CA MET A 34 -45.52 10.58 -23.36
C MET A 34 -44.77 11.59 -22.50
N ARG A 35 -45.20 12.86 -22.46
CA ARG A 35 -44.61 13.87 -21.57
C ARG A 35 -44.87 13.55 -20.09
N HIS A 36 -46.08 13.10 -19.74
CA HIS A 36 -46.40 12.70 -18.37
C HIS A 36 -45.62 11.46 -17.93
N THR A 37 -45.54 10.42 -18.76
CA THR A 37 -44.76 9.21 -18.43
C THR A 37 -43.27 9.51 -18.33
N SER A 38 -42.74 10.38 -19.20
CA SER A 38 -41.36 10.87 -19.13
C SER A 38 -41.10 11.66 -17.83
N MET A 39 -42.01 12.53 -17.40
CA MET A 39 -41.88 13.23 -16.12
C MET A 39 -41.95 12.30 -14.91
N LEU A 40 -42.84 11.30 -14.91
CA LEU A 40 -42.93 10.31 -13.83
C LEU A 40 -41.66 9.45 -13.74
N LEU A 41 -41.11 9.04 -14.89
CA LEU A 41 -39.84 8.32 -14.93
C LEU A 41 -38.68 9.17 -14.39
N PHE A 42 -38.63 10.45 -14.75
CA PHE A 42 -37.63 11.38 -14.24
C PHE A 42 -37.72 11.53 -12.71
N ILE A 43 -38.94 11.69 -12.18
CA ILE A 43 -39.16 11.76 -10.72
C ILE A 43 -38.72 10.46 -10.04
N ALA A 44 -39.06 9.29 -10.60
CA ALA A 44 -38.64 8.01 -10.06
C ALA A 44 -37.12 7.84 -10.03
N ILE A 45 -36.43 8.28 -11.10
CA ILE A 45 -34.96 8.29 -11.15
C ILE A 45 -34.38 9.23 -10.09
N CYS A 46 -34.94 10.43 -9.92
CA CYS A 46 -34.50 11.37 -8.89
C CYS A 46 -34.64 10.78 -7.48
N VAL A 47 -35.76 10.11 -7.18
CA VAL A 47 -35.96 9.44 -5.88
C VAL A 47 -34.95 8.31 -5.69
N LEU A 48 -34.69 7.49 -6.72
CA LEU A 48 -33.69 6.43 -6.65
C LEU A 48 -32.29 6.98 -6.37
N VAL A 49 -31.90 8.07 -7.04
CA VAL A 49 -30.62 8.74 -6.82
C VAL A 49 -30.51 9.26 -5.39
N ILE A 50 -31.58 9.88 -4.85
CA ILE A 50 -31.59 10.35 -3.46
C ILE A 50 -31.41 9.19 -2.48
N VAL A 51 -32.08 8.06 -2.70
CA VAL A 51 -31.93 6.86 -1.84
C VAL A 51 -30.50 6.32 -1.90
N ILE A 52 -29.90 6.24 -3.08
CA ILE A 52 -28.50 5.80 -3.25
C ILE A 52 -27.56 6.76 -2.53
N VAL A 53 -27.72 8.07 -2.73
CA VAL A 53 -26.89 9.10 -2.08
C VAL A 53 -27.02 9.01 -0.56
N TYR A 54 -28.23 8.87 -0.04
CA TYR A 54 -28.47 8.68 1.39
C TYR A 54 -27.81 7.42 1.94
N SER A 55 -27.94 6.29 1.23
CA SER A 55 -27.29 5.02 1.60
C SER A 55 -25.76 5.09 1.56
N MET A 56 -25.18 5.83 0.61
CA MET A 56 -23.74 6.03 0.54
C MET A 56 -23.25 6.93 1.69
N LEU A 57 -24.00 7.99 2.01
CA LEU A 57 -23.69 8.91 3.12
C LEU A 57 -23.80 8.21 4.48
N SER A 58 -24.85 7.42 4.71
CA SER A 58 -25.02 6.68 5.96
C SER A 58 -23.89 5.67 6.16
N HIS A 59 -23.59 4.84 5.16
CA HIS A 59 -22.51 3.87 5.25
C HIS A 59 -21.15 4.56 5.45
N TRP A 60 -20.90 5.68 4.78
CA TRP A 60 -19.66 6.44 4.96
C TRP A 60 -19.53 7.03 6.37
N MET A 61 -20.63 7.53 6.94
CA MET A 61 -20.67 8.03 8.31
C MET A 61 -20.46 6.91 9.33
N ASP A 62 -21.13 5.78 9.17
CA ASP A 62 -20.98 4.61 10.04
C ASP A 62 -19.55 4.07 9.99
N TRP A 63 -18.96 3.99 8.78
CA TRP A 63 -17.57 3.59 8.61
C TRP A 63 -16.60 4.54 9.30
N LYS A 64 -16.83 5.86 9.19
CA LYS A 64 -16.01 6.85 9.89
C LYS A 64 -16.13 6.72 11.41
N LEU A 65 -17.34 6.60 11.94
CA LEU A 65 -17.57 6.43 13.37
C LEU A 65 -16.89 5.15 13.88
N LEU A 66 -17.10 4.03 13.19
CA LEU A 66 -16.48 2.76 13.52
C LEU A 66 -14.95 2.83 13.44
N SER A 67 -14.41 3.46 12.40
CA SER A 67 -12.96 3.65 12.25
C SER A 67 -12.37 4.50 13.38
N ASN A 68 -13.04 5.57 13.80
CA ASN A 68 -12.59 6.41 14.90
C ASN A 68 -12.62 5.67 16.24
N VAL A 69 -13.72 4.94 16.52
CA VAL A 69 -13.84 4.11 17.72
C VAL A 69 -12.74 3.04 17.73
N LEU A 70 -12.50 2.37 16.61
CA LEU A 70 -11.43 1.38 16.48
C LEU A 70 -10.04 2.00 16.68
N GLN A 71 -9.77 3.16 16.08
CA GLN A 71 -8.50 3.87 16.29
C GLN A 71 -8.29 4.24 17.76
N GLU A 72 -9.32 4.73 18.44
CA GLU A 72 -9.26 5.07 19.86
C GLU A 72 -9.05 3.83 20.74
N HIS A 73 -9.71 2.72 20.43
CA HIS A 73 -9.52 1.45 21.15
C HIS A 73 -8.11 0.89 20.94
N VAL A 74 -7.58 0.98 19.72
CA VAL A 74 -6.19 0.60 19.40
C VAL A 74 -5.20 1.52 20.12
N ALA A 75 -5.46 2.83 20.17
CA ALA A 75 -4.63 3.80 20.89
C ALA A 75 -4.60 3.50 22.40
N ARG A 76 -5.77 3.27 23.02
CA ARG A 76 -5.88 2.88 24.44
C ARG A 76 -5.14 1.58 24.75
N ARG A 77 -5.26 0.55 23.90
CA ARG A 77 -4.48 -0.69 24.06
C ARG A 77 -2.98 -0.43 23.99
N ARG A 78 -2.52 0.36 23.01
CA ARG A 78 -1.10 0.74 22.91
C ARG A 78 -0.60 1.52 24.13
N GLU A 79 -1.42 2.37 24.73
CA GLU A 79 -1.08 3.07 25.97
C GLU A 79 -0.97 2.12 27.16
N PHE A 80 -1.92 1.18 27.29
CA PHE A 80 -1.90 0.16 28.33
C PHE A 80 -0.72 -0.80 28.21
N ASP A 81 -0.34 -1.19 26.98
CA ASP A 81 0.79 -2.08 26.72
C ASP A 81 2.15 -1.37 26.89
N ARG A 82 2.15 -0.03 26.97
CA ARG A 82 3.38 0.77 26.98
C ARG A 82 4.29 0.45 28.18
N PRO A 83 3.81 0.34 29.43
CA PRO A 83 4.65 -0.02 30.58
C PRO A 83 5.20 -1.45 30.46
N LEU A 84 4.37 -2.40 30.03
CA LEU A 84 4.78 -3.79 29.85
C LEU A 84 5.87 -3.91 28.79
N ARG A 85 5.67 -3.27 27.63
CA ARG A 85 6.66 -3.20 26.55
C ARG A 85 7.97 -2.57 27.03
N ARG A 86 7.89 -1.51 27.84
CA ARG A 86 9.08 -0.86 28.40
C ARG A 86 9.82 -1.79 29.35
N ALA A 87 9.12 -2.49 30.23
CA ALA A 87 9.71 -3.47 31.14
C ALA A 87 10.41 -4.62 30.37
N ILE A 88 9.74 -5.16 29.35
CA ILE A 88 10.31 -6.20 28.47
C ILE A 88 11.56 -5.68 27.74
N ASN A 89 11.52 -4.46 27.21
CA ASN A 89 12.67 -3.88 26.52
C ASN A 89 13.86 -3.66 27.45
N ILE A 90 13.63 -3.24 28.70
CA ILE A 90 14.68 -3.10 29.72
C ILE A 90 15.29 -4.47 30.03
N GLN A 91 14.46 -5.49 30.29
CA GLN A 91 14.93 -6.85 30.55
C GLN A 91 15.75 -7.40 29.38
N ASN A 92 15.27 -7.24 28.15
CA ASN A 92 15.99 -7.68 26.96
C ASN A 92 17.32 -6.94 26.79
N TYR A 93 17.35 -5.64 27.11
CA TYR A 93 18.57 -4.84 27.05
C TYR A 93 19.61 -5.27 28.10
N GLU A 94 19.19 -5.63 29.31
CA GLU A 94 20.09 -6.18 30.32
C GLU A 94 20.72 -7.50 29.85
N LEU A 95 19.90 -8.39 29.28
CA LEU A 95 20.37 -9.65 28.68
C LEU A 95 21.31 -9.40 27.49
N PHE A 96 21.04 -8.37 26.69
CA PHE A 96 21.90 -7.97 25.58
C PHE A 96 23.28 -7.48 26.08
N ILE A 97 23.30 -6.65 27.12
CA ILE A 97 24.53 -6.15 27.73
C ILE A 97 25.38 -7.32 28.23
N GLU A 98 24.75 -8.27 28.92
CA GLU A 98 25.43 -9.46 29.43
C GLU A 98 25.95 -10.34 28.28
N ARG A 99 25.10 -10.67 27.32
CA ARG A 99 25.41 -11.53 26.16
C ARG A 99 26.60 -11.02 25.35
N TYR A 100 26.71 -9.71 25.15
CA TYR A 100 27.77 -9.11 24.36
C TYR A 100 28.85 -8.40 25.20
N ASN A 101 28.85 -8.61 26.53
CA ASN A 101 29.79 -8.02 27.48
C ASN A 101 29.98 -6.51 27.27
N ARG A 102 28.86 -5.79 27.14
CA ARG A 102 28.86 -4.35 26.85
C ARG A 102 29.27 -3.55 28.08
N LYS A 103 30.10 -2.54 27.85
CA LYS A 103 30.54 -1.60 28.88
C LYS A 103 30.45 -0.20 28.29
N TYR A 104 29.71 0.67 28.97
CA TYR A 104 29.52 2.07 28.58
C TYR A 104 30.20 2.95 29.63
N ALA A 105 30.76 4.07 29.19
CA ALA A 105 31.61 4.90 30.03
C ALA A 105 30.81 5.68 31.08
N ASN A 106 29.58 6.05 30.77
CA ASN A 106 28.73 6.86 31.64
C ASN A 106 27.22 6.53 31.47
N PRO A 107 26.37 6.99 32.41
CA PRO A 107 24.93 6.75 32.35
C PRO A 107 24.24 7.37 31.13
N GLU A 108 24.74 8.51 30.63
CA GLU A 108 24.17 9.19 29.46
C GLU A 108 24.39 8.37 28.18
N GLU A 109 25.58 7.79 28.01
CA GLU A 109 25.88 6.84 26.94
C GLU A 109 25.00 5.60 27.08
N THR A 110 24.87 5.06 28.30
CA THR A 110 24.02 3.88 28.54
C THR A 110 22.57 4.14 28.10
N LEU A 111 22.04 5.32 28.40
CA LEU A 111 20.69 5.73 27.98
C LEU A 111 20.60 5.88 26.47
N THR A 112 21.62 6.49 25.84
CA THR A 112 21.69 6.65 24.38
C THR A 112 21.71 5.30 23.67
N ARG A 113 22.50 4.35 24.18
CA ARG A 113 22.62 2.98 23.68
C ARG A 113 21.34 2.18 23.88
N TYR A 114 20.65 2.38 24.99
CA TYR A 114 19.32 1.81 25.22
C TYR A 114 18.29 2.31 24.19
N HIS A 115 18.28 3.61 23.90
CA HIS A 115 17.39 4.17 22.87
C HIS A 115 17.69 3.62 21.48
N ALA A 116 18.97 3.52 21.10
CA ALA A 116 19.40 2.90 19.85
C ALA A 116 18.97 1.43 19.78
N TYR A 117 19.14 0.68 20.88
CA TYR A 117 18.72 -0.71 21.01
C TYR A 117 17.22 -0.91 20.79
N VAL A 118 16.38 -0.14 21.47
CA VAL A 118 14.92 -0.19 21.31
C VAL A 118 14.52 0.14 19.87
N HIS A 119 15.13 1.17 19.28
CA HIS A 119 14.88 1.53 17.90
C HIS A 119 15.26 0.40 16.92
N SER A 120 16.40 -0.26 17.14
CA SER A 120 16.83 -1.40 16.35
C SER A 120 15.86 -2.59 16.43
N LEU A 121 15.34 -2.92 17.61
CA LEU A 121 14.34 -3.99 17.76
C LEU A 121 13.04 -3.66 17.01
N GLU A 122 12.63 -2.40 17.02
CA GLU A 122 11.48 -1.94 16.27
C GLU A 122 11.68 -2.06 14.75
N GLU A 123 12.85 -1.67 14.25
CA GLU A 123 13.23 -1.87 12.85
C GLU A 123 13.26 -3.36 12.49
N VAL A 124 13.86 -4.21 13.33
CA VAL A 124 13.88 -5.67 13.14
C VAL A 124 12.46 -6.21 12.97
N GLN A 125 11.53 -5.83 13.85
CA GLN A 125 10.13 -6.24 13.74
C GLN A 125 9.51 -5.73 12.44
N ARG A 126 9.66 -4.44 12.12
CA ARG A 126 9.16 -3.85 10.88
C ARG A 126 9.68 -4.56 9.63
N TYR A 127 10.96 -4.87 9.57
CA TYR A 127 11.56 -5.55 8.43
C TYR A 127 11.11 -7.01 8.32
N ASN A 128 11.02 -7.72 9.44
CA ASN A 128 10.52 -9.09 9.45
C ASN A 128 9.05 -9.15 9.00
N ASP A 129 8.22 -8.18 9.40
CA ASP A 129 6.82 -8.09 8.98
C ASP A 129 6.67 -7.77 7.50
N ARG A 130 7.51 -6.88 6.95
CA ARG A 130 7.50 -6.58 5.51
C ARG A 130 8.03 -7.75 4.66
N ASN A 131 8.97 -8.51 5.20
CA ASN A 131 9.69 -9.57 4.50
C ASN A 131 9.24 -10.97 4.92
N GLN A 132 8.00 -11.14 5.42
CA GLN A 132 7.49 -12.43 5.91
C GLN A 132 7.57 -13.57 4.87
N HIS A 133 7.57 -13.23 3.58
CA HIS A 133 7.66 -14.16 2.46
C HIS A 133 9.11 -14.53 2.08
N LEU A 134 10.11 -13.87 2.66
CA LEU A 134 11.52 -14.15 2.41
C LEU A 134 12.04 -15.15 3.45
N SER A 135 13.06 -15.92 3.07
CA SER A 135 13.69 -16.92 3.95
C SER A 135 14.58 -16.31 5.04
N GLY A 136 15.07 -15.09 4.83
CA GLY A 136 15.91 -14.37 5.78
C GLY A 136 15.10 -13.64 6.85
N ARG A 137 15.53 -13.73 8.11
CA ARG A 137 14.97 -12.97 9.23
C ARG A 137 16.04 -12.14 9.91
N TYR A 138 15.67 -10.92 10.28
CA TYR A 138 16.45 -10.02 11.10
C TYR A 138 16.32 -10.40 12.58
N GLY A 139 17.35 -10.15 13.35
CA GLY A 139 17.39 -10.44 14.78
C GLY A 139 18.42 -9.59 15.51
N GLU A 140 18.37 -9.65 16.84
CA GLU A 140 19.34 -9.00 17.71
C GLU A 140 20.76 -9.53 17.45
N ASN A 141 21.72 -8.62 17.33
CA ASN A 141 23.13 -8.95 17.15
C ASN A 141 24.02 -7.92 17.88
N ARG A 142 25.35 -8.08 17.79
CA ARG A 142 26.33 -7.19 18.45
C ARG A 142 26.28 -5.71 18.01
N PHE A 143 25.47 -5.34 17.04
CA PHE A 143 25.32 -3.97 16.55
C PHE A 143 23.93 -3.40 16.88
N SER A 144 23.12 -4.12 17.65
CA SER A 144 21.76 -3.67 17.96
C SER A 144 21.71 -2.37 18.76
N ASP A 145 22.76 -2.01 19.52
CA ASP A 145 22.90 -0.75 20.25
C ASP A 145 23.58 0.39 19.45
N TRP A 146 23.77 0.21 18.14
CA TRP A 146 24.40 1.21 17.27
C TRP A 146 23.36 2.02 16.50
N SER A 147 23.67 3.30 16.28
CA SER A 147 22.93 4.12 15.32
C SER A 147 23.33 3.75 13.88
N ILE A 148 22.49 4.14 12.90
CA ILE A 148 22.77 3.91 11.47
C ILE A 148 24.05 4.66 11.06
N GLU A 149 24.26 5.85 11.62
CA GLU A 149 25.43 6.69 11.37
C GLU A 149 26.71 6.03 11.90
N GLU A 150 26.67 5.47 13.11
CA GLU A 150 27.79 4.74 13.70
C GLU A 150 28.12 3.49 12.89
N PHE A 151 27.09 2.72 12.52
CA PHE A 151 27.23 1.53 11.68
C PHE A 151 27.88 1.87 10.34
N SER A 152 27.38 2.91 9.66
CA SER A 152 27.90 3.37 8.37
C SER A 152 29.36 3.82 8.50
N LYS A 153 29.68 4.64 9.50
CA LYS A 153 31.03 5.15 9.71
C LYS A 153 32.04 4.03 9.98
N MET A 154 31.65 3.00 10.72
CA MET A 154 32.56 1.94 11.16
C MET A 154 32.72 0.80 10.13
N LEU A 155 31.63 0.37 9.50
CA LEU A 155 31.62 -0.79 8.61
C LEU A 155 31.53 -0.45 7.11
N MET A 156 31.16 0.79 6.77
CA MET A 156 31.02 1.26 5.39
C MET A 156 31.79 2.58 5.15
N PRO A 157 33.11 2.62 5.39
CA PRO A 157 33.86 3.85 5.19
C PRO A 157 33.80 4.29 3.72
N ASN A 158 33.58 5.60 3.52
CA ASN A 158 33.31 6.20 2.21
C ASN A 158 34.44 5.98 1.18
N ASP A 159 35.67 5.77 1.65
CA ASP A 159 36.86 5.54 0.83
C ASP A 159 37.05 4.07 0.41
N PHE A 160 36.23 3.14 0.91
CA PHE A 160 36.37 1.70 0.62
C PHE A 160 36.46 1.41 -0.88
N LYS A 161 35.59 2.03 -1.68
CA LYS A 161 35.57 1.85 -3.15
C LYS A 161 36.85 2.39 -3.80
N GLN A 162 37.40 3.49 -3.29
CA GLN A 162 38.65 4.07 -3.81
C GLN A 162 39.83 3.15 -3.49
N ARG A 163 39.91 2.64 -2.25
CA ARG A 163 40.93 1.67 -1.81
C ARG A 163 40.86 0.37 -2.61
N LEU A 164 39.66 -0.15 -2.87
CA LEU A 164 39.46 -1.34 -3.68
C LEU A 164 39.99 -1.15 -5.11
N ARG A 165 39.68 0.00 -5.75
CA ARG A 165 40.16 0.33 -7.10
C ARG A 165 41.68 0.54 -7.17
N ALA A 166 42.27 1.05 -6.09
CA ALA A 166 43.72 1.24 -5.99
C ALA A 166 44.48 -0.08 -5.72
N SER A 167 43.78 -1.15 -5.31
CA SER A 167 44.39 -2.44 -5.03
C SER A 167 44.96 -3.09 -6.29
N LYS A 168 46.27 -3.33 -6.29
CA LYS A 168 47.01 -3.98 -7.39
C LYS A 168 47.01 -5.51 -7.31
N PHE A 169 46.47 -6.08 -6.23
CA PHE A 169 46.47 -7.53 -5.97
C PHE A 169 45.48 -8.30 -6.86
N ILE A 170 44.38 -7.67 -7.29
CA ILE A 170 43.40 -8.33 -8.14
C ILE A 170 43.96 -8.41 -9.56
N ARG A 171 44.45 -9.60 -9.94
CA ARG A 171 44.85 -9.90 -11.32
C ARG A 171 43.61 -9.79 -12.21
N LYS A 172 43.59 -8.84 -13.14
CA LYS A 172 42.47 -8.62 -14.09
C LYS A 172 42.29 -9.75 -15.10
N LYS A 173 43.32 -10.57 -15.31
CA LYS A 173 43.30 -11.67 -16.29
C LYS A 173 43.23 -13.00 -15.55
N LEU A 174 42.12 -13.72 -15.72
CA LEU A 174 42.00 -15.11 -15.30
C LEU A 174 43.08 -15.93 -16.06
N PRO A 175 43.82 -16.83 -15.40
CA PRO A 175 44.77 -17.69 -16.09
C PRO A 175 44.10 -18.45 -17.24
N GLU A 176 44.74 -18.44 -18.41
CA GLU A 176 44.26 -19.18 -19.58
C GLU A 176 44.21 -20.68 -19.22
N GLY A 177 43.04 -21.32 -19.38
CA GLY A 177 42.81 -22.73 -19.04
C GLY A 177 41.88 -23.00 -17.87
N LEU A 178 41.50 -22.00 -17.06
CA LEU A 178 40.55 -22.17 -15.94
C LEU A 178 39.07 -22.23 -16.34
N LEU A 179 38.76 -22.01 -17.62
CA LEU A 179 37.39 -22.02 -18.13
C LEU A 179 37.30 -22.98 -19.32
N LYS A 180 37.21 -24.27 -19.05
CA LYS A 180 36.57 -25.27 -19.93
C LYS A 180 36.61 -26.65 -19.28
N GLY A 181 35.48 -27.10 -18.72
CA GLY A 181 35.19 -28.54 -18.66
C GLY A 181 34.60 -29.09 -17.37
N ASP A 182 34.77 -28.45 -16.22
CA ASP A 182 34.39 -29.11 -14.97
C ASP A 182 32.91 -28.93 -14.63
N VAL A 183 32.27 -30.03 -14.22
CA VAL A 183 30.92 -30.06 -13.65
C VAL A 183 30.94 -29.23 -12.38
N ILE A 184 30.36 -28.03 -12.42
CA ILE A 184 30.20 -27.17 -11.25
C ILE A 184 29.15 -27.82 -10.34
N PRO A 185 29.46 -28.09 -9.07
CA PRO A 185 28.49 -28.64 -8.13
C PRO A 185 27.30 -27.69 -7.92
N GLU A 186 26.11 -28.25 -7.68
CA GLU A 186 24.92 -27.47 -7.33
C GLU A 186 25.08 -26.73 -5.98
N HIS A 187 25.85 -27.31 -5.06
CA HIS A 187 26.20 -26.72 -3.76
C HIS A 187 27.69 -26.88 -3.49
N PHE A 188 28.33 -25.84 -2.94
CA PHE A 188 29.74 -25.89 -2.58
C PHE A 188 30.01 -25.04 -1.32
N ASP A 189 30.66 -25.63 -0.32
CA ASP A 189 31.07 -24.99 0.92
C ASP A 189 32.53 -25.32 1.23
N TRP A 190 33.37 -24.31 1.47
CA TRP A 190 34.78 -24.48 1.81
C TRP A 190 35.02 -24.96 3.25
N ARG A 191 34.04 -24.87 4.16
CA ARG A 191 34.21 -25.19 5.60
C ARG A 191 34.62 -26.64 5.86
N PRO A 192 34.02 -27.67 5.22
CA PRO A 192 34.42 -29.07 5.44
C PRO A 192 35.84 -29.39 4.98
N TYR A 193 36.44 -28.55 4.13
CA TYR A 193 37.79 -28.74 3.62
C TYR A 193 38.88 -28.15 4.54
N HIS A 194 38.49 -27.56 5.68
CA HIS A 194 39.42 -26.96 6.65
C HIS A 194 40.34 -25.88 6.08
N VAL A 195 39.96 -25.26 4.95
CA VAL A 195 40.71 -24.15 4.33
C VAL A 195 40.26 -22.76 4.82
N ILE A 196 39.18 -22.70 5.62
CA ILE A 196 38.67 -21.46 6.21
C ILE A 196 39.14 -21.35 7.65
N THR A 197 39.69 -20.18 8.01
CA THR A 197 40.04 -19.85 9.40
C THR A 197 38.82 -19.49 10.23
N ALA A 198 38.90 -19.61 11.56
CA ALA A 198 37.85 -19.14 12.46
C ALA A 198 37.46 -17.67 12.20
N VAL A 199 36.19 -17.34 12.45
CA VAL A 199 35.67 -15.97 12.32
C VAL A 199 36.41 -15.08 13.31
N LYS A 200 36.91 -13.94 12.81
CA LYS A 200 37.56 -12.93 13.65
C LYS A 200 36.49 -12.19 14.45
N THR A 201 36.61 -12.22 15.78
CA THR A 201 35.71 -11.54 16.73
C THR A 201 36.17 -10.13 17.05
#